data_AF-A0A8T7GXK2-F1
#
_entry.id   AF-A0A8T7GXK2-F1
#
_cell.length_a   1.000
_cell.length_b   1.000
_cell.length_c   1.000
_cell.angle_alpha   90.00
_cell.angle_beta   90.00
_cell.angle_gamma   90.00
#
_symmetry.space_group_name_H-M   'P 1'
#
loop_
_entity.id
_entity.type
_entity.pdbx_description
1 polymer ?
#
loop_
_entity_poly.entity_id
_entity_poly.type
_entity_poly.pdbx_seq_one_letter_code
_entity_poly.pdbx_strand_id
1 'polypeptide(L)'
;MEGSVSYSYVVELSCVAQPLDPWVSPEFTGKVVKSFIYLVPELGYVKNIYSLPSKPKPVSVSPLISEGRALVGSQKTPVAPGTRLSFFIRVAVPSMDEVTMFPSFDTEVVFGKTRFRVWLESMEVVSVDAIRAGLDEGKLARLRFLSPVLLSSKLMAPPLPSFLKRVASIDNFVLYPSLGHIFSYLARLWNSLFPHKPISRKYTSEWSAYFIGRLAEVLIKVVDYRSRPLTVVYDATRRPRGFVGWLLIDIPKLGSDRGSRRIREIFDRLLGLARVMGIGRSRAIGFGYTIVELIDRKR
;
A
#
# COMPACT_ATOMS: atom_id res chain seq x y z
N MET A 1 -24.00 9.87 12.91
CA MET A 1 -22.54 10.02 13.03
C MET A 1 -22.00 8.67 13.47
N GLU A 2 -21.67 7.78 12.54
CA GLU A 2 -20.89 6.59 12.88
C GLU A 2 -19.51 7.08 13.32
N GLY A 3 -19.11 6.77 14.55
CA GLY A 3 -17.80 7.13 15.06
C GLY A 3 -16.74 6.56 14.14
N SER A 4 -15.99 7.43 13.45
CA SER A 4 -14.88 6.99 12.62
C SER A 4 -13.86 6.30 13.52
N VAL A 5 -13.70 4.99 13.35
CA VAL A 5 -12.67 4.23 14.07
C VAL A 5 -11.32 4.88 13.78
N SER A 6 -10.63 5.30 14.83
CA SER A 6 -9.33 5.94 14.73
C SER A 6 -8.26 4.90 15.03
N TYR A 7 -7.40 4.62 14.05
CA TYR A 7 -6.30 3.67 14.22
C TYR A 7 -5.11 4.33 14.91
N SER A 8 -4.33 3.57 15.68
CA SER A 8 -3.13 4.09 16.38
C SER A 8 -1.86 3.30 16.08
N TYR A 9 -2.02 2.08 15.55
CA TYR A 9 -0.93 1.18 15.22
C TYR A 9 -1.15 0.56 13.84
N VAL A 10 -0.06 0.10 13.22
CA VAL A 10 -0.08 -0.77 12.06
C VAL A 10 0.66 -2.05 12.42
N VAL A 11 0.00 -3.18 12.25
CA VAL A 11 0.58 -4.52 12.41
C VAL A 11 0.96 -5.04 11.04
N GLU A 12 2.21 -5.43 10.85
CA GLU A 12 2.72 -6.13 9.67
C GLU A 12 3.01 -7.58 10.02
N LEU A 13 2.27 -8.49 9.39
CA LEU A 13 2.48 -9.93 9.47
C LEU A 13 3.30 -10.36 8.26
N SER A 14 4.50 -10.89 8.50
CA SER A 14 5.32 -11.56 7.49
C SER A 14 4.97 -13.04 7.52
N CYS A 15 4.39 -13.53 6.44
CA CYS A 15 3.89 -14.90 6.35
C CYS A 15 4.59 -15.63 5.19
N VAL A 16 4.57 -16.96 5.27
CA VAL A 16 5.04 -17.82 4.19
C VAL A 16 3.95 -18.81 3.82
N ALA A 17 3.80 -19.06 2.52
CA ALA A 17 3.01 -20.12 1.96
C ALA A 17 3.93 -21.07 1.17
N GLN A 18 3.76 -22.36 1.38
CA GLN A 18 4.52 -23.40 0.70
C GLN A 18 3.53 -24.39 0.04
N PRO A 19 3.49 -24.48 -1.30
CA PRO A 19 2.65 -25.48 -1.95
C PRO A 19 3.21 -26.88 -1.64
N LEU A 20 2.34 -27.79 -1.24
CA LEU A 20 2.69 -29.19 -0.96
C LEU A 20 2.58 -30.06 -2.22
N ASP A 21 1.78 -29.61 -3.19
CA ASP A 21 1.57 -30.24 -4.49
C ASP A 21 1.99 -29.27 -5.61
N PRO A 22 2.26 -29.73 -6.84
CA PRO A 22 2.61 -28.83 -7.94
C PRO A 22 1.51 -27.78 -8.16
N TRP A 23 1.93 -26.53 -8.32
CA TRP A 23 1.00 -25.41 -8.42
C TRP A 23 1.30 -24.55 -9.63
N VAL A 24 0.26 -24.00 -10.24
CA VAL A 24 0.39 -23.00 -11.29
C VAL A 24 -0.27 -21.73 -10.80
N SER A 25 0.53 -20.69 -10.58
CA SER A 25 0.04 -19.43 -10.03
C SER A 25 -1.00 -18.82 -10.96
N PRO A 26 -2.09 -18.22 -10.45
CA PRO A 26 -2.89 -17.33 -11.25
C PRO A 26 -2.04 -16.11 -11.68
N GLU A 27 -2.53 -15.38 -12.67
CA GLU A 27 -1.93 -14.13 -13.16
C GLU A 27 -1.76 -13.06 -12.06
N PHE A 28 -2.62 -13.12 -11.03
CA PHE A 28 -2.54 -12.23 -9.89
C PHE A 28 -2.72 -12.96 -8.56
N THR A 29 -1.60 -13.13 -7.86
CA THR A 29 -1.56 -13.89 -6.60
C THR A 29 -2.07 -13.13 -5.38
N GLY A 30 -2.37 -11.83 -5.48
CA GLY A 30 -3.04 -11.08 -4.40
C GLY A 30 -4.41 -11.67 -4.02
N LYS A 31 -5.10 -12.33 -4.97
CA LYS A 31 -6.31 -13.11 -4.69
C LYS A 31 -6.04 -14.36 -3.86
N VAL A 32 -4.90 -15.00 -4.06
CA VAL A 32 -4.50 -16.20 -3.31
C VAL A 32 -4.25 -15.83 -1.86
N VAL A 33 -3.50 -14.74 -1.63
CA VAL A 33 -3.29 -14.18 -0.28
C VAL A 33 -4.62 -13.78 0.36
N LYS A 34 -5.52 -13.14 -0.39
CA LYS A 34 -6.88 -12.89 0.09
C LYS A 34 -7.56 -14.20 0.49
N SER A 35 -7.49 -15.26 -0.31
CA SER A 35 -8.09 -16.56 0.04
C SER A 35 -7.49 -17.15 1.32
N PHE A 36 -6.18 -17.04 1.54
CA PHE A 36 -5.55 -17.48 2.79
C PHE A 36 -6.15 -16.77 4.02
N ILE A 37 -6.44 -15.48 3.94
CA ILE A 37 -7.13 -14.75 5.02
C ILE A 37 -8.51 -15.35 5.35
N TYR A 38 -9.20 -15.95 4.38
CA TYR A 38 -10.49 -16.60 4.62
C TYR A 38 -10.36 -18.07 5.07
N LEU A 39 -9.25 -18.73 4.73
CA LEU A 39 -9.02 -20.16 4.95
C LEU A 39 -8.25 -20.45 6.25
N VAL A 40 -7.35 -19.55 6.66
CA VAL A 40 -6.58 -19.66 7.91
C VAL A 40 -7.43 -19.11 9.06
N PRO A 41 -7.85 -19.95 10.04
CA PRO A 41 -8.72 -19.52 11.13
C PRO A 41 -8.15 -18.36 11.97
N GLU A 42 -6.85 -18.36 12.19
CA GLU A 42 -6.10 -17.38 12.99
C GLU A 42 -6.10 -15.97 12.35
N LEU A 43 -6.38 -15.88 11.05
CA LEU A 43 -6.57 -14.61 10.36
C LEU A 43 -8.01 -14.08 10.44
N GLY A 44 -8.85 -14.64 11.32
CA GLY A 44 -10.24 -14.26 11.51
C GLY A 44 -10.46 -12.77 11.79
N TYR A 45 -9.58 -12.14 12.58
CA TYR A 45 -9.65 -10.70 12.84
C TYR A 45 -9.42 -9.88 11.55
N VAL A 46 -8.43 -10.26 10.72
CA VAL A 46 -8.18 -9.65 9.40
C VAL A 46 -9.42 -9.81 8.51
N LYS A 47 -9.98 -11.02 8.45
CA LYS A 47 -11.19 -11.34 7.68
C LYS A 47 -12.40 -10.47 8.08
N ASN A 48 -12.55 -10.17 9.37
CA ASN A 48 -13.62 -9.31 9.85
C ASN A 48 -13.44 -7.88 9.33
N ILE A 49 -12.24 -7.33 9.40
CA ILE A 49 -11.92 -6.01 8.84
C ILE A 49 -12.15 -5.97 7.32
N TYR A 50 -11.81 -7.05 6.61
CA TYR A 50 -12.13 -7.19 5.20
C TYR A 50 -13.61 -7.10 4.88
N SER A 51 -14.47 -7.49 5.80
CA SER A 51 -15.92 -7.52 5.59
C SER A 51 -16.57 -6.16 5.86
N LEU A 52 -15.85 -5.24 6.51
CA LEU A 52 -16.35 -3.88 6.77
C LEU A 52 -16.57 -3.09 5.47
N PRO A 53 -17.64 -2.26 5.41
CA PRO A 53 -17.96 -1.43 4.26
C PRO A 53 -17.03 -0.20 4.10
N SER A 54 -16.11 0.03 5.05
CA SER A 54 -15.25 1.21 5.08
C SER A 54 -14.35 1.34 3.84
N LYS A 55 -14.17 2.58 3.38
CA LYS A 55 -13.27 2.93 2.27
C LYS A 55 -12.49 4.21 2.63
N PRO A 56 -11.14 4.22 2.46
CA PRO A 56 -10.27 3.08 2.19
C PRO A 56 -10.27 2.05 3.33
N LYS A 57 -10.07 0.77 3.01
CA LYS A 57 -9.92 -0.27 4.02
C LYS A 57 -8.60 -0.08 4.79
N PRO A 58 -8.58 -0.32 6.12
CA PRO A 58 -7.38 -0.27 6.95
C PRO A 58 -6.51 -1.53 6.78
N VAL A 59 -6.54 -2.16 5.61
CA VAL A 59 -5.78 -3.38 5.30
C VAL A 59 -5.08 -3.24 3.95
N SER A 60 -3.86 -3.75 3.90
CA SER A 60 -3.09 -4.00 2.68
C SER A 60 -2.56 -5.42 2.71
N VAL A 61 -2.47 -6.05 1.54
CA VAL A 61 -1.76 -7.32 1.38
C VAL A 61 -0.78 -7.21 0.23
N SER A 62 0.28 -8.01 0.26
CA SER A 62 1.11 -8.21 -0.92
C SER A 62 0.53 -9.31 -1.81
N PRO A 63 0.95 -9.39 -3.09
CA PRO A 63 0.94 -10.66 -3.82
C PRO A 63 1.90 -11.67 -3.16
N LEU A 64 1.87 -12.92 -3.62
CA LEU A 64 2.90 -13.89 -3.27
C LEU A 64 4.23 -13.48 -3.91
N ILE A 65 5.33 -13.65 -3.18
CA ILE A 65 6.67 -13.26 -3.57
C ILE A 65 7.55 -14.51 -3.60
N SER A 66 8.23 -14.72 -4.71
CA SER A 66 9.20 -15.80 -4.89
C SER A 66 10.55 -15.15 -5.24
N GLU A 67 11.60 -15.44 -4.46
CA GLU A 67 12.96 -14.92 -4.69
C GLU A 67 13.01 -13.39 -4.90
N GLY A 68 12.24 -12.64 -4.09
CA GLY A 68 12.15 -11.17 -4.17
C GLY A 68 11.34 -10.62 -5.35
N ARG A 69 10.72 -11.49 -6.16
CA ARG A 69 9.82 -11.12 -7.27
C ARG A 69 8.37 -11.40 -6.91
N ALA A 70 7.52 -10.39 -7.01
CA ALA A 70 6.08 -10.57 -6.84
C ALA A 70 5.52 -11.36 -8.03
N LEU A 71 4.74 -12.40 -7.74
CA LEU A 71 4.03 -13.21 -8.72
C LEU A 71 2.78 -12.47 -9.22
N VAL A 72 3.03 -11.47 -10.08
CA VAL A 72 2.01 -10.62 -10.69
C VAL A 72 2.34 -10.41 -12.16
N GLY A 73 1.39 -10.67 -13.05
CA GLY A 73 1.57 -10.44 -14.48
C GLY A 73 0.46 -11.04 -15.32
N SER A 74 0.73 -11.21 -16.61
CA SER A 74 -0.20 -11.83 -17.57
C SER A 74 0.08 -13.32 -17.79
N GLN A 75 1.12 -13.87 -17.15
CA GLN A 75 1.52 -15.25 -17.33
C GLN A 75 1.38 -16.01 -16.01
N LYS A 76 0.75 -17.18 -16.12
CA LYS A 76 0.73 -18.15 -15.04
C LYS A 76 2.13 -18.71 -14.85
N THR A 77 2.59 -18.80 -13.60
CA THR A 77 3.95 -19.27 -13.30
C THR A 77 3.84 -20.63 -12.60
N PRO A 78 4.44 -21.71 -13.16
CA PRO A 78 4.59 -22.95 -12.44
C PRO A 78 5.43 -22.75 -11.18
N VAL A 79 4.99 -23.31 -10.06
CA VAL A 79 5.68 -23.27 -8.77
C VAL A 79 5.84 -24.71 -8.31
N ALA A 80 7.09 -25.10 -8.04
CA ALA A 80 7.41 -26.44 -7.58
C ALA A 80 6.91 -26.66 -6.14
N PRO A 81 6.52 -27.90 -5.78
CA PRO A 81 6.28 -28.26 -4.38
C PRO A 81 7.46 -27.85 -3.49
N GLY A 82 7.17 -27.43 -2.27
CA GLY A 82 8.19 -27.02 -1.32
C GLY A 82 8.76 -25.62 -1.53
N THR A 83 8.42 -24.92 -2.62
CA THR A 83 8.89 -23.54 -2.84
C THR A 83 8.35 -22.60 -1.77
N ARG A 84 9.21 -21.86 -1.06
CA ARG A 84 8.77 -20.84 -0.09
C ARG A 84 8.30 -19.60 -0.83
N LEU A 85 7.04 -19.23 -0.63
CA LEU A 85 6.45 -17.99 -1.15
C LEU A 85 6.13 -17.06 0.02
N SER A 86 6.82 -15.92 0.11
CA SER A 86 6.54 -14.94 1.16
C SER A 86 5.38 -14.03 0.78
N PHE A 87 4.66 -13.55 1.78
CA PHE A 87 3.65 -12.51 1.61
C PHE A 87 3.46 -11.72 2.91
N PHE A 88 2.87 -10.54 2.77
CA PHE A 88 2.69 -9.61 3.88
C PHE A 88 1.22 -9.25 4.01
N ILE A 89 0.74 -9.22 5.25
CA ILE A 89 -0.58 -8.67 5.61
C ILE A 89 -0.33 -7.49 6.54
N ARG A 90 -0.88 -6.33 6.20
CA ARG A 90 -0.70 -5.10 6.97
C ARG A 90 -2.05 -4.54 7.37
N VAL A 91 -2.24 -4.32 8.67
CA VAL A 91 -3.53 -3.95 9.25
C VAL A 91 -3.36 -2.77 10.19
N ALA A 92 -4.13 -1.70 9.99
CA ALA A 92 -4.21 -0.63 10.97
C ALA A 92 -5.19 -1.04 12.08
N VAL A 93 -4.77 -0.92 13.34
CA VAL A 93 -5.54 -1.29 14.54
C VAL A 93 -5.62 -0.11 15.52
N PRO A 94 -6.72 0.05 16.27
CA PRO A 94 -6.96 1.20 17.14
C PRO A 94 -6.14 1.19 18.43
N SER A 95 -5.82 0.01 18.98
CA SER A 95 -5.09 -0.13 20.25
C SER A 95 -4.10 -1.30 20.22
N MET A 96 -3.21 -1.34 21.23
CA MET A 96 -2.30 -2.49 21.44
C MET A 96 -3.06 -3.75 21.84
N ASP A 97 -4.22 -3.64 22.49
CA ASP A 97 -5.02 -4.82 22.88
C ASP A 97 -5.46 -5.60 21.64
N GLU A 98 -5.79 -4.91 20.54
CA GLU A 98 -6.16 -5.57 19.28
C GLU A 98 -4.97 -6.24 18.58
N VAL A 99 -3.73 -5.93 18.95
CA VAL A 99 -2.54 -6.66 18.46
C VAL A 99 -2.53 -8.10 18.99
N THR A 100 -3.13 -8.36 20.15
CA THR A 100 -3.22 -9.72 20.71
C THR A 100 -4.13 -10.65 19.91
N MET A 101 -4.93 -10.10 18.99
CA MET A 101 -5.83 -10.85 18.09
C MET A 101 -5.10 -11.54 16.93
N PHE A 102 -3.77 -11.41 16.84
CA PHE A 102 -2.93 -12.06 15.82
C PHE A 102 -2.05 -13.15 16.47
N PRO A 103 -2.60 -14.35 16.75
CA PRO A 103 -1.79 -15.43 17.27
C PRO A 103 -0.81 -15.95 16.21
N SER A 104 0.27 -16.59 16.67
CA SER A 104 1.12 -17.38 15.78
C SER A 104 0.32 -18.54 15.18
N PHE A 105 0.62 -18.91 13.95
CA PHE A 105 -0.05 -20.01 13.25
C PHE A 105 0.89 -20.72 12.29
N ASP A 106 0.60 -22.00 12.07
CA ASP A 106 1.21 -22.87 11.07
C ASP A 106 0.18 -23.94 10.72
N THR A 107 -0.43 -23.83 9.54
CA THR A 107 -1.60 -24.61 9.18
C THR A 107 -1.60 -25.02 7.71
N GLU A 108 -2.25 -26.13 7.40
CA GLU A 108 -2.51 -26.54 6.02
C GLU A 108 -3.87 -26.04 5.55
N VAL A 109 -3.89 -25.44 4.36
CA VAL A 109 -5.10 -24.96 3.70
C VAL A 109 -5.18 -25.47 2.27
N VAL A 110 -6.40 -25.61 1.75
CA VAL A 110 -6.64 -26.00 0.36
C VAL A 110 -7.08 -24.79 -0.45
N PHE A 111 -6.30 -24.43 -1.48
CA PHE A 111 -6.67 -23.40 -2.44
C PHE A 111 -6.86 -24.02 -3.83
N GLY A 112 -8.12 -24.06 -4.29
CA GLY A 112 -8.47 -24.74 -5.53
C GLY A 112 -8.26 -26.25 -5.39
N LYS A 113 -7.24 -26.79 -6.06
CA LYS A 113 -6.87 -28.22 -6.03
C LYS A 113 -5.51 -28.49 -5.35
N THR A 114 -4.88 -27.45 -4.80
CA THR A 114 -3.52 -27.52 -4.27
C THR A 114 -3.54 -27.28 -2.77
N ARG A 115 -2.82 -28.10 -2.01
CA ARG A 115 -2.59 -27.87 -0.58
C ARG A 115 -1.41 -26.93 -0.37
N PHE A 116 -1.55 -26.07 0.62
CA PHE A 116 -0.50 -25.14 1.07
C PHE A 116 -0.31 -25.29 2.56
N ARG A 117 0.94 -25.35 3.01
CA ARG A 117 1.29 -25.02 4.40
C ARG A 117 1.49 -23.51 4.48
N VAL A 118 0.83 -22.85 5.42
CA VAL A 118 0.85 -21.40 5.60
C VAL A 118 1.13 -21.08 7.06
N TRP A 119 2.16 -20.27 7.32
CA TRP A 119 2.55 -19.92 8.69
C TRP A 119 2.98 -18.46 8.81
N LEU A 120 2.92 -17.95 10.04
CA LEU A 120 3.46 -16.67 10.44
C LEU A 120 4.97 -16.80 10.69
N GLU A 121 5.79 -16.02 9.99
CA GLU A 121 7.25 -15.98 10.17
C GLU A 121 7.65 -14.89 11.15
N SER A 122 7.05 -13.70 11.06
CA SER A 122 7.28 -12.62 12.01
C SER A 122 6.11 -11.64 12.06
N MET A 123 6.03 -10.88 13.16
CA MET A 123 5.08 -9.79 13.34
C MET A 123 5.83 -8.53 13.78
N GLU A 124 5.59 -7.42 13.08
CA GLU A 124 6.07 -6.09 13.45
C GLU A 124 4.89 -5.18 13.80
N VAL A 125 5.04 -4.34 14.82
CA VAL A 125 4.02 -3.39 15.26
C VAL A 125 4.61 -1.99 15.23
N VAL A 126 3.97 -1.09 14.50
CA VAL A 126 4.43 0.29 14.32
C VAL A 126 3.37 1.25 14.84
N SER A 127 3.72 2.05 15.85
CA SER A 127 2.90 3.18 16.31
C SER A 127 2.78 4.22 15.20
N VAL A 128 1.62 4.87 15.09
CA VAL A 128 1.37 5.99 14.15
C VAL A 128 2.42 7.10 14.26
N ASP A 129 2.98 7.34 15.44
CA ASP A 129 4.01 8.38 15.66
C ASP A 129 5.39 7.99 15.10
N ALA A 130 5.62 6.69 14.98
CA ALA A 130 6.85 6.11 14.45
C ALA A 130 6.80 5.88 12.93
N ILE A 131 5.63 6.02 12.29
CA ILE A 131 5.50 5.84 10.83
C ILE A 131 6.27 6.96 10.10
N ARG A 132 7.47 6.62 9.64
CA ARG A 132 8.39 7.50 8.90
C ARG A 132 9.23 6.67 7.94
N ALA A 133 9.67 7.27 6.84
CA ALA A 133 10.66 6.62 5.97
C ALA A 133 12.08 6.77 6.53
N GLY A 134 12.34 7.83 7.30
CA GLY A 134 13.65 8.17 7.84
C GLY A 134 14.44 9.14 6.95
N LEU A 135 13.74 10.01 6.22
CA LEU A 135 14.36 10.97 5.29
C LEU A 135 15.33 11.92 6.00
N ASP A 136 16.60 11.92 5.56
CA ASP A 136 17.62 12.90 5.96
C ASP A 136 18.23 13.61 4.73
N GLU A 137 19.06 14.63 4.96
CA GLU A 137 19.62 15.48 3.87
C GLU A 137 20.56 14.71 2.93
N GLY A 138 21.06 13.56 3.37
CA GLY A 138 21.98 12.72 2.62
C GLY A 138 21.30 11.62 1.82
N LYS A 139 19.98 11.44 1.93
CA LYS A 139 19.27 10.30 1.34
C LYS A 139 18.28 10.69 0.25
N LEU A 140 18.19 9.81 -0.74
CA LEU A 140 17.15 9.75 -1.75
C LEU A 140 16.14 8.67 -1.36
N ALA A 141 14.87 8.84 -1.70
CA ALA A 141 13.89 7.77 -1.49
C ALA A 141 13.60 7.06 -2.81
N ARG A 142 13.80 5.73 -2.83
CA ARG A 142 13.38 4.86 -3.91
C ARG A 142 12.09 4.16 -3.53
N LEU A 143 11.04 4.40 -4.31
CA LEU A 143 9.78 3.68 -4.23
C LEU A 143 9.81 2.58 -5.29
N ARG A 144 9.64 1.32 -4.89
CA ARG A 144 9.54 0.16 -5.79
C ARG A 144 8.11 -0.37 -5.79
N PHE A 145 7.44 -0.29 -6.92
CA PHE A 145 6.06 -0.74 -7.13
C PHE A 145 6.08 -2.19 -7.63
N LEU A 146 6.02 -3.13 -6.68
CA LEU A 146 6.12 -4.57 -6.96
C LEU A 146 4.81 -5.18 -7.46
N SER A 147 3.68 -4.52 -7.21
CA SER A 147 2.41 -4.84 -7.85
C SER A 147 1.79 -3.59 -8.46
N PRO A 148 0.87 -3.74 -9.44
CA PRO A 148 0.30 -2.59 -10.14
C PRO A 148 -0.35 -1.60 -9.19
N VAL A 149 0.06 -0.34 -9.32
CA VAL A 149 -0.48 0.78 -8.56
C VAL A 149 -1.67 1.35 -9.32
N LEU A 150 -2.83 1.42 -8.65
CA LEU A 150 -4.08 1.94 -9.22
C LEU A 150 -4.40 3.31 -8.62
N LEU A 151 -3.84 4.38 -9.18
CA LEU A 151 -4.13 5.77 -8.77
C LEU A 151 -5.17 6.39 -9.68
N SER A 152 -6.33 6.74 -9.14
CA SER A 152 -7.39 7.38 -9.92
C SER A 152 -6.93 8.77 -10.38
N SER A 153 -7.20 9.10 -11.65
CA SER A 153 -6.93 10.44 -12.19
C SER A 153 -7.62 11.57 -11.43
N LYS A 154 -8.70 11.28 -10.70
CA LYS A 154 -9.44 12.26 -9.87
C LYS A 154 -8.72 12.65 -8.59
N LEU A 155 -7.64 11.98 -8.19
CA LEU A 155 -6.92 12.31 -6.96
C LEU A 155 -6.37 13.74 -6.98
N MET A 156 -6.08 14.26 -8.17
CA MET A 156 -5.61 15.62 -8.39
C MET A 156 -6.70 16.56 -8.92
N ALA A 157 -7.97 16.14 -8.91
CA ALA A 157 -9.08 17.05 -9.16
C ALA A 157 -9.22 18.02 -7.97
N PRO A 158 -9.31 19.34 -8.18
CA PRO A 158 -9.60 20.27 -7.10
C PRO A 158 -10.94 19.88 -6.46
N PRO A 159 -11.04 19.88 -5.12
CA PRO A 159 -12.24 19.44 -4.40
C PRO A 159 -13.33 20.54 -4.40
N LEU A 160 -13.62 21.07 -5.58
CA LEU A 160 -14.70 22.02 -5.84
C LEU A 160 -15.94 21.25 -6.30
N PRO A 161 -17.13 21.45 -5.68
CA PRO A 161 -18.32 20.66 -6.01
C PRO A 161 -18.69 20.67 -7.50
N SER A 162 -18.57 21.81 -8.16
CA SER A 162 -18.84 21.96 -9.59
C SER A 162 -17.87 21.14 -10.45
N PHE A 163 -16.59 21.11 -10.08
CA PHE A 163 -15.57 20.33 -10.78
C PHE A 163 -15.75 18.82 -10.54
N LEU A 164 -15.99 18.42 -9.28
CA LEU A 164 -16.19 17.02 -8.91
C LEU A 164 -17.39 16.39 -9.64
N LYS A 165 -18.48 17.14 -9.84
CA LYS A 165 -19.63 16.70 -10.65
C LYS A 165 -19.23 16.40 -12.10
N ARG A 166 -18.39 17.24 -12.72
CA ARG A 166 -17.94 17.06 -14.11
C ARG A 166 -17.06 15.83 -14.29
N VAL A 167 -16.23 15.50 -13.30
CA VAL A 167 -15.33 14.35 -13.35
C VAL A 167 -15.90 13.09 -12.71
N ALA A 168 -17.17 13.12 -12.26
CA ALA A 168 -17.77 12.02 -11.50
C ALA A 168 -17.79 10.69 -12.26
N SER A 169 -17.99 10.72 -13.59
CA SER A 169 -18.08 9.52 -14.44
C SER A 169 -16.74 8.94 -14.89
N ILE A 170 -15.63 9.69 -14.78
CA ILE A 170 -14.31 9.23 -15.24
C ILE A 170 -13.84 8.08 -14.34
N ASP A 171 -13.44 6.92 -14.85
CA ASP A 171 -12.83 5.86 -13.99
C ASP A 171 -11.51 5.39 -14.61
N ASN A 172 -10.61 6.36 -14.79
CA ASN A 172 -9.29 6.12 -15.35
C ASN A 172 -8.23 6.07 -14.24
N PHE A 173 -7.21 5.25 -14.49
CA PHE A 173 -6.01 5.20 -13.66
C PHE A 173 -4.85 5.88 -14.38
N VAL A 174 -4.01 6.56 -13.60
CA VAL A 174 -2.72 7.06 -14.08
C VAL A 174 -1.81 5.87 -14.32
N LEU A 175 -1.10 5.87 -15.45
CA LEU A 175 -0.25 4.76 -15.91
C LEU A 175 1.26 5.03 -15.74
N TYR A 176 1.61 6.03 -14.93
CA TYR A 176 2.97 6.42 -14.59
C TYR A 176 3.02 6.96 -13.14
N PRO A 177 4.18 6.95 -12.47
CA PRO A 177 4.31 7.31 -11.06
C PRO A 177 4.30 8.83 -10.86
N SER A 178 3.13 9.47 -11.00
CA SER A 178 2.95 10.90 -10.75
C SER A 178 3.06 11.22 -9.24
N LEU A 179 3.99 12.12 -8.89
CA LEU A 179 4.19 12.60 -7.52
C LEU A 179 2.90 13.15 -6.92
N GLY A 180 2.19 14.01 -7.63
CA GLY A 180 0.95 14.61 -7.13
C GLY A 180 -0.08 13.54 -6.77
N HIS A 181 -0.28 12.55 -7.64
CA HIS A 181 -1.22 11.47 -7.40
C HIS A 181 -0.80 10.56 -6.24
N ILE A 182 0.49 10.21 -6.15
CA ILE A 182 1.05 9.39 -5.05
C ILE A 182 0.84 10.10 -3.71
N PHE A 183 1.27 11.35 -3.59
CA PHE A 183 1.23 12.08 -2.32
C PHE A 183 -0.19 12.55 -1.96
N SER A 184 -1.02 12.89 -2.94
CA SER A 184 -2.46 13.12 -2.70
C SER A 184 -3.15 11.86 -2.19
N TYR A 185 -2.89 10.69 -2.80
CA TYR A 185 -3.41 9.41 -2.31
C TYR A 185 -2.99 9.11 -0.87
N LEU A 186 -1.69 9.20 -0.59
CA LEU A 186 -1.14 8.91 0.74
C LEU A 186 -1.71 9.87 1.77
N ALA A 187 -1.89 11.15 1.43
CA ALA A 187 -2.50 12.12 2.31
C ALA A 187 -3.97 11.78 2.65
N ARG A 188 -4.77 11.40 1.65
CA ARG A 188 -6.14 10.92 1.89
C ARG A 188 -6.15 9.67 2.77
N LEU A 189 -5.24 8.74 2.50
CA LEU A 189 -5.14 7.51 3.27
C LEU A 189 -4.77 7.80 4.73
N TRP A 190 -3.75 8.65 4.95
CA TRP A 190 -3.33 9.08 6.28
C TRP A 190 -4.51 9.67 7.06
N ASN A 191 -5.20 10.67 6.49
CA ASN A 191 -6.31 11.33 7.17
C ASN A 191 -7.50 10.39 7.42
N SER A 192 -7.69 9.38 6.58
CA SER A 192 -8.75 8.38 6.77
C SER A 192 -8.41 7.37 7.86
N LEU A 193 -7.16 6.95 7.98
CA LEU A 193 -6.74 5.98 9.00
C LEU A 193 -6.49 6.64 10.35
N PHE A 194 -5.96 7.86 10.33
CA PHE A 194 -5.50 8.59 11.51
C PHE A 194 -6.21 9.94 11.64
N PRO A 195 -7.55 9.98 11.73
CA PRO A 195 -8.31 11.24 11.74
C PRO A 195 -7.99 12.11 12.96
N HIS A 196 -7.49 11.52 14.05
CA HIS A 196 -7.02 12.23 15.26
C HIS A 196 -5.67 12.96 15.05
N LYS A 197 -4.91 12.58 14.00
CA LYS A 197 -3.61 13.18 13.63
C LYS A 197 -3.60 13.57 12.15
N PRO A 198 -4.50 14.46 11.70
CA PRO A 198 -4.57 14.82 10.29
C PRO A 198 -3.32 15.58 9.86
N ILE A 199 -2.97 15.50 8.57
CA ILE A 199 -1.82 16.23 8.01
C ILE A 199 -1.93 17.74 8.25
N SER A 200 -3.14 18.27 8.09
CA SER A 200 -3.46 19.66 8.39
C SER A 200 -4.75 19.74 9.18
N ARG A 201 -4.75 20.58 10.22
CA ARG A 201 -5.96 20.97 10.97
C ARG A 201 -6.65 22.19 10.37
N LYS A 202 -6.02 22.87 9.40
CA LYS A 202 -6.53 24.11 8.80
C LYS A 202 -7.49 23.89 7.64
N TYR A 203 -7.37 22.75 6.96
CA TYR A 203 -8.14 22.45 5.75
C TYR A 203 -8.88 21.12 5.94
N THR A 204 -9.93 20.92 5.13
CA THR A 204 -10.59 19.59 5.07
C THR A 204 -9.60 18.53 4.60
N SER A 205 -9.96 17.25 4.78
CA SER A 205 -9.11 16.12 4.36
C SER A 205 -8.82 16.16 2.85
N GLU A 206 -9.83 16.50 2.04
CA GLU A 206 -9.76 16.56 0.59
C GLU A 206 -8.86 17.71 0.12
N TRP A 207 -9.04 18.90 0.69
CA TRP A 207 -8.19 20.06 0.40
C TRP A 207 -6.75 19.83 0.83
N SER A 208 -6.55 19.25 2.03
CA SER A 208 -5.22 18.88 2.51
C SER A 208 -4.52 17.94 1.53
N ALA A 209 -5.20 16.89 1.08
CA ALA A 209 -4.63 15.94 0.13
C ALA A 209 -4.32 16.58 -1.24
N TYR A 210 -5.22 17.42 -1.75
CA TYR A 210 -5.00 18.15 -2.99
C TYR A 210 -3.75 19.05 -2.88
N PHE A 211 -3.64 19.86 -1.82
CA PHE A 211 -2.49 20.74 -1.61
C PHE A 211 -1.19 19.97 -1.43
N ILE A 212 -1.18 18.87 -0.67
CA ILE A 212 0.01 18.02 -0.53
C ILE A 212 0.43 17.43 -1.87
N GLY A 213 -0.51 16.99 -2.71
CA GLY A 213 -0.20 16.55 -4.07
C GLY A 213 0.43 17.67 -4.91
N ARG A 214 -0.13 18.89 -4.88
CA ARG A 214 0.44 20.03 -5.61
C ARG A 214 1.83 20.42 -5.10
N LEU A 215 2.03 20.43 -3.79
CA LEU A 215 3.33 20.69 -3.18
C LEU A 215 4.35 19.63 -3.55
N ALA A 216 3.96 18.35 -3.61
CA ALA A 216 4.86 17.29 -4.03
C ALA A 216 5.38 17.49 -5.45
N GLU A 217 4.54 17.92 -6.39
CA GLU A 217 4.95 18.21 -7.77
C GLU A 217 5.92 19.41 -7.87
N VAL A 218 5.80 20.39 -6.98
CA VAL A 218 6.65 21.59 -6.99
C VAL A 218 7.96 21.37 -6.25
N LEU A 219 7.92 20.68 -5.11
CA LEU A 219 9.03 20.62 -4.17
C LEU A 219 9.91 19.39 -4.34
N ILE A 220 9.38 18.28 -4.85
CA ILE A 220 10.11 17.00 -4.92
C ILE A 220 10.71 16.86 -6.31
N LYS A 221 12.02 16.63 -6.37
CA LYS A 221 12.73 16.37 -7.62
C LYS A 221 12.68 14.89 -7.93
N VAL A 222 12.20 14.53 -9.12
CA VAL A 222 12.38 13.18 -9.66
C VAL A 222 13.82 13.06 -10.14
N VAL A 223 14.59 12.15 -9.54
CA VAL A 223 16.00 11.93 -9.89
C VAL A 223 16.09 10.95 -11.06
N ASP A 224 15.37 9.83 -10.96
CA ASP A 224 15.33 8.79 -11.98
C ASP A 224 14.07 7.94 -11.78
N TYR A 225 13.64 7.22 -12.81
CA TYR A 225 12.52 6.30 -12.70
C TYR A 225 12.55 5.26 -13.83
N ARG A 226 11.96 4.10 -13.54
CA ARG A 226 11.59 3.14 -14.57
C ARG A 226 10.17 2.71 -14.31
N SER A 227 9.25 3.04 -15.20
CA SER A 227 7.85 2.62 -15.08
C SER A 227 7.33 2.01 -16.36
N ARG A 228 6.44 1.03 -16.24
CA ARG A 228 5.66 0.54 -17.37
C ARG A 228 4.22 0.30 -16.94
N PRO A 229 3.25 0.51 -17.83
CA PRO A 229 1.89 0.05 -17.61
C PRO A 229 1.87 -1.49 -17.48
N LEU A 230 1.03 -2.01 -16.58
CA LEU A 230 0.74 -3.43 -16.46
C LEU A 230 -0.76 -3.62 -16.29
N THR A 231 -1.34 -4.43 -17.16
CA THR A 231 -2.73 -4.89 -17.07
C THR A 231 -2.75 -6.20 -16.29
N VAL A 232 -3.61 -6.29 -15.29
CA VAL A 232 -3.84 -7.52 -14.53
C VAL A 232 -5.15 -8.14 -14.95
N VAL A 233 -5.16 -9.42 -15.31
CA VAL A 233 -6.41 -10.17 -15.45
C VAL A 233 -6.87 -10.55 -14.05
N TYR A 234 -7.78 -9.75 -13.50
CA TYR A 234 -8.32 -10.02 -12.18
C TYR A 234 -9.33 -11.16 -12.28
N ASP A 235 -10.29 -11.08 -13.20
CA ASP A 235 -11.20 -12.17 -13.55
C ASP A 235 -11.58 -12.07 -15.04
N ALA A 236 -12.60 -12.83 -15.46
CA ALA A 236 -13.05 -12.86 -16.85
C ALA A 236 -13.41 -11.48 -17.42
N THR A 237 -13.89 -10.54 -16.58
CA THR A 237 -14.39 -9.23 -17.02
C THR A 237 -13.50 -8.08 -16.58
N ARG A 238 -12.89 -8.16 -15.40
CA ARG A 238 -12.11 -7.08 -14.81
C ARG A 238 -10.64 -7.19 -15.16
N ARG A 239 -10.15 -6.19 -15.91
CA ARG A 239 -8.76 -6.05 -16.33
C ARG A 239 -8.17 -4.70 -15.91
N PRO A 240 -8.02 -4.42 -14.60
CA PRO A 240 -7.46 -3.15 -14.16
C PRO A 240 -6.04 -2.94 -14.72
N ARG A 241 -5.78 -1.73 -15.21
CA ARG A 241 -4.49 -1.31 -15.74
C ARG A 241 -3.90 -0.23 -14.85
N GLY A 242 -2.71 -0.49 -14.33
CA GLY A 242 -1.94 0.44 -13.50
C GLY A 242 -0.49 0.50 -13.96
N PHE A 243 0.41 0.99 -13.11
CA PHE A 243 1.84 0.97 -13.38
C PHE A 243 2.62 0.15 -12.35
N VAL A 244 3.76 -0.39 -12.80
CA VAL A 244 4.79 -1.05 -11.97
C VAL A 244 6.15 -0.46 -12.29
N GLY A 245 7.15 -0.74 -11.45
CA GLY A 245 8.52 -0.30 -11.65
C GLY A 245 9.09 0.39 -10.42
N TRP A 246 9.84 1.46 -10.58
CA TRP A 246 10.37 2.23 -9.45
C TRP A 246 10.51 3.72 -9.79
N LEU A 247 10.52 4.53 -8.73
CA LEU A 247 10.68 5.98 -8.76
C LEU A 247 11.73 6.37 -7.73
N LEU A 248 12.77 7.08 -8.13
CA LEU A 248 13.79 7.64 -7.24
C LEU A 248 13.55 9.15 -7.13
N ILE A 249 13.33 9.61 -5.91
CA ILE A 249 13.02 11.01 -5.62
C ILE A 249 14.00 11.61 -4.64
N ASP A 250 14.20 12.90 -4.83
CA ASP A 250 14.89 13.76 -3.91
C ASP A 250 13.93 14.79 -3.30
N ILE A 251 13.92 14.86 -1.98
CA ILE A 251 13.19 15.88 -1.24
C ILE A 251 14.24 16.87 -0.73
N PRO A 252 14.45 17.99 -1.45
CA PRO A 252 15.51 18.94 -1.13
C PRO A 252 15.31 19.53 0.26
N LYS A 253 16.40 20.08 0.80
CA LYS A 253 16.32 20.91 1.99
C LYS A 253 15.49 22.14 1.66
N LEU A 254 14.26 22.17 2.18
CA LEU A 254 13.47 23.38 2.27
C LEU A 254 14.12 24.27 3.35
N GLY A 255 13.92 25.58 3.29
CA GLY A 255 14.59 26.56 4.18
C GLY A 255 14.55 26.19 5.68
N SER A 256 15.32 26.89 6.51
CA SER A 256 15.40 26.59 7.94
C SER A 256 14.14 26.97 8.75
N ASP A 257 13.15 27.58 8.11
CA ASP A 257 11.91 28.01 8.75
C ASP A 257 11.05 26.83 9.23
N ARG A 258 10.14 27.10 10.17
CA ARG A 258 9.28 26.07 10.77
C ARG A 258 8.32 25.44 9.74
N GLY A 259 7.89 26.19 8.73
CA GLY A 259 6.97 25.71 7.69
C GLY A 259 7.66 24.68 6.79
N SER A 260 8.85 25.00 6.32
CA SER A 260 9.70 24.12 5.51
C SER A 260 10.00 22.78 6.19
N ARG A 261 10.40 22.80 7.48
CA ARG A 261 10.62 21.58 8.26
C ARG A 261 9.37 20.72 8.39
N ARG A 262 8.23 21.35 8.66
CA ARG A 262 6.94 20.65 8.78
C ARG A 262 6.53 19.95 7.48
N ILE A 263 6.73 20.59 6.32
CA ILE A 263 6.41 19.98 5.02
C ILE A 263 7.27 18.73 4.79
N ARG A 264 8.57 18.80 5.10
CA ARG A 264 9.47 17.66 4.98
C ARG A 264 9.05 16.49 5.88
N GLU A 265 8.67 16.78 7.13
CA GLU A 265 8.13 15.78 8.06
C GLU A 265 6.85 15.12 7.52
N ILE A 266 5.98 15.89 6.86
CA ILE A 266 4.78 15.34 6.23
C ILE A 266 5.18 14.36 5.12
N PHE A 267 6.08 14.72 4.22
CA PHE A 267 6.52 13.80 3.17
C PHE A 267 7.19 12.55 3.73
N ASP A 268 8.01 12.68 4.78
CA ASP A 268 8.64 11.55 5.47
C ASP A 268 7.61 10.56 6.04
N ARG A 269 6.56 11.08 6.71
CA ARG A 269 5.45 10.27 7.20
C ARG A 269 4.66 9.60 6.09
N LEU A 270 4.41 10.31 4.99
CA LEU A 270 3.66 9.77 3.86
C LEU A 270 4.45 8.67 3.12
N LEU A 271 5.76 8.81 2.99
CA LEU A 271 6.62 7.73 2.49
C LEU A 271 6.68 6.55 3.48
N GLY A 272 6.73 6.83 4.79
CA GLY A 272 6.57 5.80 5.82
C GLY A 272 5.24 5.05 5.68
N LEU A 273 4.14 5.78 5.43
CA LEU A 273 2.83 5.19 5.17
C LEU A 273 2.83 4.33 3.90
N ALA A 274 3.50 4.77 2.83
CA ALA A 274 3.63 3.98 1.62
C ALA A 274 4.33 2.63 1.86
N ARG A 275 5.34 2.59 2.75
CA ARG A 275 6.01 1.35 3.16
C ARG A 275 5.05 0.41 3.89
N VAL A 276 4.35 0.90 4.90
CA VAL A 276 3.52 0.06 5.79
C VAL A 276 2.10 -0.17 5.29
N MET A 277 1.63 0.57 4.28
CA MET A 277 0.26 0.40 3.78
C MET A 277 0.18 0.28 2.26
N GLY A 278 1.23 0.60 1.49
CA GLY A 278 1.17 0.60 0.02
C GLY A 278 0.43 1.81 -0.56
N ILE A 279 0.32 1.86 -1.89
CA ILE A 279 -0.17 3.03 -2.64
C ILE A 279 -1.29 2.63 -3.61
N GLY A 280 -2.39 3.39 -3.66
CA GLY A 280 -3.45 3.24 -4.67
C GLY A 280 -4.68 2.45 -4.22
N ARG A 281 -5.64 2.27 -5.11
CA ARG A 281 -6.88 1.51 -4.83
C ARG A 281 -6.56 0.02 -4.73
N SER A 282 -7.44 -0.71 -4.04
CA SER A 282 -7.41 -2.17 -3.98
C SER A 282 -6.17 -2.78 -3.29
N ARG A 283 -5.57 -2.06 -2.34
CA ARG A 283 -4.45 -2.54 -1.48
C ARG A 283 -4.78 -3.81 -0.72
N ALA A 284 -6.00 -3.88 -0.22
CA ALA A 284 -6.53 -5.06 0.44
C ALA A 284 -6.61 -6.30 -0.49
N ILE A 285 -6.34 -6.22 -1.79
CA ILE A 285 -6.31 -7.43 -2.64
C ILE A 285 -4.99 -7.59 -3.38
N GLY A 286 -3.92 -6.91 -2.92
CA GLY A 286 -2.58 -7.10 -3.46
C GLY A 286 -2.11 -6.03 -4.45
N PHE A 287 -2.94 -5.06 -4.82
CA PHE A 287 -2.52 -3.94 -5.69
C PHE A 287 -1.73 -2.91 -4.88
N GLY A 288 -0.81 -2.20 -5.52
CA GLY A 288 -0.12 -1.10 -4.88
C GLY A 288 0.92 -1.48 -3.82
N TYR A 289 1.33 -2.74 -3.77
CA TYR A 289 2.38 -3.20 -2.86
C TYR A 289 3.69 -2.50 -3.22
N THR A 290 4.15 -1.66 -2.30
CA THR A 290 5.27 -0.74 -2.50
C THR A 290 6.31 -0.97 -1.43
N ILE A 291 7.58 -1.06 -1.85
CA ILE A 291 8.73 -0.99 -0.94
C ILE A 291 9.30 0.42 -1.04
N VAL A 292 9.64 1.00 0.12
CA VAL A 292 10.34 2.28 0.19
C VAL A 292 11.72 2.04 0.79
N GLU A 293 12.75 2.36 0.02
CA GLU A 293 14.17 2.24 0.39
C GLU A 293 14.79 3.64 0.42
N LEU A 294 15.69 3.89 1.37
CA LEU A 294 16.51 5.10 1.35
C LEU A 294 17.89 4.76 0.76
N ILE A 295 18.38 5.62 -0.12
CA ILE A 295 19.65 5.46 -0.83
C ILE A 295 20.53 6.66 -0.51
N ASP A 296 21.75 6.43 -0.07
CA ASP A 296 22.70 7.51 0.15
C ASP A 296 23.02 8.24 -1.17
N ARG A 297 23.04 9.56 -1.10
CA ARG A 297 23.55 10.41 -2.18
C ARG A 297 25.05 10.17 -2.28
N LYS A 298 25.48 9.37 -3.25
CA LYS A 298 26.89 9.39 -3.66
C LYS A 298 27.21 10.81 -4.15
N ARG A 299 28.15 11.46 -3.47
CA ARG A 299 28.70 12.76 -3.88
C ARG A 299 29.53 12.60 -5.15
#